data_AF-A0A218WBB7-F1
#
_entry.id   AF-A0A218WBB7-F1
#
_cell.length_a   1.000
_cell.length_b   1.000
_cell.length_c   1.000
_cell.angle_alpha   90.00
_cell.angle_beta   90.00
_cell.angle_gamma   90.00
#
_symmetry.space_group_name_H-M   'P 1'
#
loop_
_entity.id
_entity.type
_entity.pdbx_description
1 polymer ?
#
loop_
_entity_poly.entity_id
_entity_poly.type
_entity_poly.pdbx_seq_one_letter_code
_entity_poly.pdbx_strand_id
1 'polypeptide(L)'
;MSGTSSDEGSPFRKLPDHLLIEIFIRVPISEWAGISCVKKRWADLFRGECLWQAALSRSYPFASCAKRWPGPIPRGLSKRRYIALYISKHMFALDGDVDEIVGHAYLFLKERLELPAMPPPSGILHGTMIGQAFSSLKPFVCCSRFLNDEKDQFIACGKSRDAAHELVSQIWLAVLDNLDENEHTFLLLKRLVLEADVFLPYPYSISIKVWWRVFEKLFTDFRDCFKHGDYFDVLSIAKNKFQPIPSVWLGY
;
A
#
# COMPACT_ATOMS: atom_id res chain seq x y z
N MET A 1 -16.07 6.20 -56.83
CA MET A 1 -14.81 5.45 -56.93
C MET A 1 -13.80 6.06 -55.98
N SER A 2 -13.03 5.21 -55.29
CA SER A 2 -12.03 5.48 -54.23
C SER A 2 -12.66 5.78 -52.86
N GLY A 3 -12.66 4.91 -51.84
CA GLY A 3 -11.80 3.77 -51.55
C GLY A 3 -10.80 4.12 -50.44
N THR A 4 -11.18 3.93 -49.17
CA THR A 4 -10.24 3.76 -48.05
C THR A 4 -10.75 2.63 -47.16
N SER A 5 -10.37 1.42 -47.56
CA SER A 5 -10.34 0.21 -46.75
C SER A 5 -9.21 0.29 -45.70
N SER A 6 -9.54 0.20 -44.42
CA SER A 6 -8.62 -0.38 -43.42
C SER A 6 -9.27 -0.61 -42.04
N ASP A 7 -10.47 -1.18 -41.96
CA ASP A 7 -11.04 -1.62 -40.66
C ASP A 7 -11.40 -3.13 -40.60
N GLU A 8 -11.19 -3.86 -41.70
CA GLU A 8 -11.39 -5.33 -41.77
C GLU A 8 -10.18 -6.16 -41.28
N GLY A 9 -9.03 -5.54 -41.03
CA GLY A 9 -7.74 -6.25 -40.94
C GLY A 9 -7.18 -6.52 -39.54
N SER A 10 -7.90 -6.23 -38.45
CA SER A 10 -7.37 -6.45 -37.09
C SER A 10 -7.58 -7.92 -36.68
N PRO A 11 -6.53 -8.78 -36.66
CA PRO A 11 -6.69 -10.20 -36.30
C PRO A 11 -7.29 -10.37 -34.90
N PHE A 12 -7.03 -9.41 -34.00
CA PHE A 12 -7.55 -9.39 -32.64
C PHE A 12 -9.06 -9.13 -32.53
N ARG A 13 -9.73 -8.58 -33.56
CA ARG A 13 -11.20 -8.37 -33.50
C ARG A 13 -11.97 -9.68 -33.52
N LYS A 14 -11.47 -10.67 -34.25
CA LYS A 14 -12.13 -11.96 -34.48
C LYS A 14 -11.84 -12.98 -33.37
N LEU A 15 -10.89 -12.71 -32.49
CA LEU A 15 -10.52 -13.63 -31.43
C LEU A 15 -11.60 -13.67 -30.33
N PRO A 16 -11.97 -14.87 -29.84
CA PRO A 16 -12.74 -15.05 -28.61
C PRO A 16 -12.03 -14.47 -27.39
N ASP A 17 -12.80 -14.12 -26.35
CA ASP A 17 -12.29 -13.48 -25.14
C ASP A 17 -11.24 -14.33 -24.40
N HIS A 18 -11.43 -15.66 -24.34
CA HIS A 18 -10.46 -16.55 -23.68
C HIS A 18 -9.08 -16.54 -24.37
N LEU A 19 -9.02 -16.42 -25.70
CA LEU A 19 -7.75 -16.29 -26.43
C LEU A 19 -7.13 -14.92 -26.22
N LEU A 20 -7.94 -13.86 -26.19
CA LEU A 20 -7.45 -12.51 -25.87
C LEU A 20 -6.86 -12.45 -24.46
N ILE A 21 -7.54 -13.06 -23.47
CA ILE A 21 -7.02 -13.18 -22.11
C ILE A 21 -5.68 -13.92 -22.10
N GLU A 22 -5.59 -15.09 -22.74
CA GLU A 22 -4.34 -15.87 -22.78
C GLU A 22 -3.18 -15.10 -23.44
N ILE A 23 -3.47 -14.27 -24.44
CA ILE A 23 -2.47 -13.38 -25.06
C ILE A 23 -2.07 -12.28 -24.07
N PHE A 24 -3.04 -11.58 -23.47
CA PHE A 24 -2.77 -10.45 -22.57
C PHE A 24 -1.98 -10.86 -21.33
N ILE A 25 -2.29 -11.99 -20.71
CA ILE A 25 -1.59 -12.45 -19.50
C ILE A 25 -0.14 -12.89 -19.76
N ARG A 26 0.28 -12.99 -21.02
CA ARG A 26 1.68 -13.26 -21.42
C ARG A 26 2.49 -11.98 -21.62
N VAL A 27 1.83 -10.83 -21.74
CA VAL A 27 2.49 -9.53 -21.80
C VAL A 27 2.86 -9.09 -20.38
N PRO A 28 4.00 -8.38 -20.18
CA PRO A 28 4.35 -7.81 -18.88
C PRO A 28 3.23 -6.92 -18.31
N ILE A 29 3.01 -6.98 -16.99
CA ILE A 29 1.94 -6.21 -16.33
C ILE A 29 2.07 -4.69 -16.50
N SER A 30 3.28 -4.18 -16.71
CA SER A 30 3.53 -2.76 -16.98
C SER A 30 2.75 -2.24 -18.20
N GLU A 31 2.49 -3.10 -19.17
CA GLU A 31 1.78 -2.75 -20.41
C GLU A 31 0.25 -2.87 -20.28
N TRP A 32 -0.26 -3.52 -19.22
CA TRP A 32 -1.67 -3.87 -19.11
C TRP A 32 -2.59 -2.65 -19.03
N ALA A 33 -2.12 -1.58 -18.38
CA ALA A 33 -2.84 -0.31 -18.37
C ALA A 33 -3.03 0.23 -19.79
N GLY A 34 -1.95 0.27 -20.58
CA GLY A 34 -1.98 0.68 -21.98
C GLY A 34 -2.91 -0.19 -22.83
N ILE A 35 -2.80 -1.52 -22.71
CA ILE A 35 -3.65 -2.48 -23.42
C ILE A 35 -5.13 -2.25 -23.07
N SER A 36 -5.45 -2.07 -21.78
CA SER A 36 -6.83 -1.85 -21.34
C SER A 36 -7.47 -0.60 -21.96
N CYS A 37 -6.67 0.40 -22.32
CA CYS A 37 -7.14 1.65 -22.92
C CYS A 37 -7.37 1.58 -24.44
N VAL A 38 -6.89 0.54 -25.13
CA VAL A 38 -6.95 0.47 -26.61
C VAL A 38 -8.39 0.33 -27.11
N LYS A 39 -9.22 -0.48 -26.45
CA LYS A 39 -10.61 -0.73 -26.84
C LYS A 39 -11.50 -1.02 -25.63
N LYS A 40 -12.76 -0.59 -25.69
CA LYS A 40 -13.77 -0.84 -24.65
C LYS A 40 -13.89 -2.33 -24.28
N ARG A 41 -13.98 -3.22 -25.28
CA ARG A 41 -14.02 -4.67 -25.05
C ARG A 41 -12.83 -5.17 -24.24
N TRP A 42 -11.64 -4.64 -24.47
CA TRP A 42 -10.44 -5.04 -23.74
C TRP A 42 -10.49 -4.50 -22.31
N ALA A 43 -10.89 -3.24 -22.12
CA ALA A 43 -11.12 -2.66 -20.79
C ALA A 43 -12.09 -3.52 -19.95
N ASP A 44 -13.16 -4.03 -20.57
CA ASP A 44 -14.14 -4.89 -19.90
C ASP A 44 -13.54 -6.25 -19.48
N LEU A 45 -12.63 -6.83 -20.29
CA LEU A 45 -11.87 -8.02 -19.89
C LEU A 45 -10.96 -7.75 -18.68
N PHE A 46 -10.28 -6.60 -18.63
CA PHE A 46 -9.45 -6.20 -17.48
C PHE A 46 -10.25 -5.85 -16.22
N ARG A 47 -11.55 -5.56 -16.34
CA ARG A 47 -12.48 -5.44 -15.20
C ARG A 47 -13.02 -6.80 -14.75
N GLY A 48 -13.05 -7.78 -15.64
CA GLY A 48 -13.60 -9.11 -15.39
C GLY A 48 -12.66 -10.02 -14.56
N GLU A 49 -13.26 -10.91 -13.78
CA GLU A 49 -12.54 -11.82 -12.89
C GLU A 49 -11.74 -12.89 -13.64
N CYS A 50 -12.22 -13.34 -14.81
CA CYS A 50 -11.59 -14.41 -15.59
C CYS A 50 -10.14 -14.09 -15.99
N LEU A 51 -9.85 -12.84 -16.35
CA LEU A 51 -8.50 -12.42 -16.74
C LEU A 51 -7.55 -12.53 -15.55
N TRP A 52 -7.95 -12.03 -14.38
CA TRP A 52 -7.13 -12.04 -13.18
C TRP A 52 -6.95 -13.45 -12.59
N GLN A 53 -7.98 -14.30 -12.66
CA GLN A 53 -7.87 -15.72 -12.29
C GLN A 53 -6.90 -16.47 -13.19
N ALA A 54 -6.97 -16.26 -14.51
CA ALA A 54 -6.03 -16.85 -15.46
C ALA A 54 -4.60 -16.35 -15.21
N ALA A 55 -4.43 -15.06 -14.95
CA ALA A 55 -3.15 -14.46 -14.60
C ALA A 55 -2.55 -15.04 -13.31
N LEU A 56 -3.37 -15.21 -12.27
CA LEU A 56 -2.99 -15.84 -11.00
C LEU A 56 -2.52 -17.27 -11.22
N SER A 57 -3.33 -18.06 -11.94
CA SER A 57 -3.04 -19.47 -12.19
C SER A 57 -1.74 -19.66 -12.98
N ARG A 58 -1.44 -18.74 -13.90
CA ARG A 58 -0.22 -18.73 -14.70
C ARG A 58 1.01 -18.27 -13.91
N SER A 59 0.88 -17.15 -13.19
CA SER A 59 2.03 -16.46 -12.59
C SER A 59 2.38 -17.00 -11.20
N TYR A 60 1.38 -17.54 -10.50
CA TYR A 60 1.46 -18.00 -9.12
C TYR A 60 0.69 -19.32 -8.92
N PRO A 61 1.02 -20.40 -9.64
CA PRO A 61 0.27 -21.66 -9.60
C PRO A 61 0.19 -22.28 -8.20
N PHE A 62 1.18 -22.00 -7.34
CA PHE A 62 1.26 -22.50 -5.96
C PHE A 62 0.76 -21.53 -4.89
N ALA A 63 0.29 -20.33 -5.26
CA ALA A 63 -0.18 -19.35 -4.25
C ALA A 63 -1.42 -19.83 -3.47
N SER A 64 -2.15 -20.83 -3.95
CA SER A 64 -3.22 -21.50 -3.18
C SER A 64 -2.69 -22.36 -2.02
N CYS A 65 -1.42 -22.78 -2.06
CA CYS A 65 -0.76 -23.59 -1.04
C CYS A 65 -0.05 -22.76 0.04
N ALA A 66 0.12 -21.44 -0.17
CA ALA A 66 0.69 -20.55 0.85
C ALA A 66 -0.19 -20.51 2.11
N LYS A 67 0.44 -20.37 3.28
CA LYS A 67 -0.22 -20.42 4.60
C LYS A 67 -1.43 -19.48 4.64
N ARG A 68 -2.56 -20.01 5.11
CA ARG A 68 -3.86 -19.35 5.12
C ARG A 68 -3.87 -18.17 6.10
N TRP A 69 -4.11 -16.96 5.59
CA TRP A 69 -4.44 -15.77 6.37
C TRP A 69 -5.76 -15.96 7.15
N PRO A 70 -5.76 -15.86 8.50
CA PRO A 70 -6.99 -15.89 9.30
C PRO A 70 -7.53 -14.48 9.64
N GLY A 71 -6.81 -13.41 9.26
CA GLY A 71 -7.15 -12.04 9.64
C GLY A 71 -8.28 -11.37 8.84
N PRO A 72 -8.63 -10.13 9.19
CA PRO A 72 -9.85 -9.45 8.72
C PRO A 72 -9.78 -8.95 7.28
N ILE A 73 -8.61 -8.96 6.63
CA ILE A 73 -8.46 -8.56 5.22
C ILE A 73 -9.12 -9.63 4.35
N PRO A 74 -10.22 -9.31 3.64
CA PRO A 74 -10.81 -10.26 2.71
C PRO A 74 -9.80 -10.55 1.60
N ARG A 75 -9.69 -11.83 1.17
CA ARG A 75 -8.89 -12.23 -0.02
C ARG A 75 -9.21 -11.41 -1.27
N GLY A 76 -10.36 -10.73 -1.26
CA GLY A 76 -10.78 -9.78 -2.28
C GLY A 76 -11.06 -10.46 -3.61
N LEU A 77 -11.24 -9.62 -4.63
CA LEU A 77 -11.33 -10.03 -6.03
C LEU A 77 -9.94 -10.49 -6.53
N SER A 78 -9.86 -11.35 -7.53
CA SER A 78 -8.57 -11.87 -8.04
C SER A 78 -7.58 -10.80 -8.44
N LYS A 79 -8.09 -9.65 -8.90
CA LYS A 79 -7.26 -8.48 -9.17
C LYS A 79 -6.46 -8.05 -7.95
N ARG A 80 -7.11 -7.88 -6.79
CA ARG A 80 -6.43 -7.47 -5.55
C ARG A 80 -5.38 -8.50 -5.14
N ARG A 81 -5.75 -9.78 -5.22
CA ARG A 81 -4.85 -10.90 -4.91
C ARG A 81 -3.64 -10.95 -5.83
N TYR A 82 -3.83 -10.75 -7.14
CA TYR A 82 -2.74 -10.72 -8.11
C TYR A 82 -1.77 -9.58 -7.80
N ILE A 83 -2.31 -8.38 -7.52
CA ILE A 83 -1.50 -7.20 -7.18
C ILE A 83 -0.73 -7.44 -5.87
N ALA A 84 -1.36 -8.04 -4.85
CA ALA A 84 -0.69 -8.38 -3.60
C ALA A 84 0.50 -9.33 -3.82
N LEU A 85 0.30 -10.41 -4.58
CA LEU A 85 1.37 -11.36 -4.91
C LEU A 85 2.49 -10.71 -5.74
N TYR A 86 2.13 -9.84 -6.69
CA TYR A 86 3.08 -9.07 -7.48
C TYR A 86 3.95 -8.17 -6.59
N ILE A 87 3.33 -7.41 -5.69
CA ILE A 87 4.03 -6.54 -4.74
C ILE A 87 4.93 -7.37 -3.82
N SER A 88 4.40 -8.45 -3.24
CA SER A 88 5.18 -9.34 -2.36
C SER A 88 6.44 -9.86 -3.06
N LYS A 89 6.31 -10.34 -4.29
CA LYS A 89 7.42 -10.86 -5.09
C LYS A 89 8.43 -9.80 -5.49
N HIS A 90 7.97 -8.62 -5.91
CA HIS A 90 8.83 -7.61 -6.53
C HIS A 90 9.40 -6.57 -5.56
N MET A 91 8.76 -6.37 -4.40
CA MET A 91 9.18 -5.36 -3.42
C MET A 91 9.84 -5.96 -2.17
N PHE A 92 9.50 -7.20 -1.81
CA PHE A 92 9.94 -7.78 -0.53
C PHE A 92 10.89 -8.98 -0.68
N ALA A 93 11.09 -9.49 -1.91
CA ALA A 93 12.09 -10.49 -2.29
C ALA A 93 12.34 -11.58 -1.23
N LEU A 94 11.26 -12.14 -0.66
CA LEU A 94 11.34 -13.16 0.38
C LEU A 94 11.90 -14.46 -0.25
N ASP A 95 12.84 -15.10 0.45
CA ASP A 95 13.60 -16.28 0.00
C ASP A 95 12.72 -17.40 -0.60
N GLY A 96 12.45 -17.31 -1.90
CA GLY A 96 11.75 -18.32 -2.71
C GLY A 96 10.24 -18.46 -2.48
N ASP A 97 9.71 -18.12 -1.29
CA ASP A 97 8.30 -18.28 -0.95
C ASP A 97 7.59 -16.91 -0.91
N VAL A 98 6.64 -16.70 -1.83
CA VAL A 98 5.90 -15.43 -1.93
C VAL A 98 4.87 -15.38 -0.81
N ASP A 99 5.14 -14.58 0.22
CA ASP A 99 4.18 -14.35 1.30
C ASP A 99 3.10 -13.38 0.84
N GLU A 100 1.94 -13.91 0.43
CA GLU A 100 0.78 -13.14 0.00
C GLU A 100 0.36 -12.08 1.04
N ILE A 101 0.61 -12.36 2.33
CA ILE A 101 0.22 -11.51 3.46
C ILE A 101 0.89 -10.14 3.35
N VAL A 102 2.19 -10.12 3.07
CA VAL A 102 2.99 -8.89 2.98
C VAL A 102 2.42 -7.93 1.93
N GLY A 103 2.01 -8.47 0.78
CA GLY A 103 1.39 -7.69 -0.28
C GLY A 103 0.01 -7.12 0.09
N HIS A 104 -0.81 -7.90 0.80
CA HIS A 104 -2.12 -7.41 1.27
C HIS A 104 -1.99 -6.36 2.36
N ALA A 105 -1.05 -6.55 3.29
CA ALA A 105 -0.74 -5.56 4.32
C ALA A 105 -0.29 -4.24 3.69
N TYR A 106 0.64 -4.29 2.73
CA TYR A 106 1.06 -3.11 1.96
C TYR A 106 -0.13 -2.41 1.28
N LEU A 107 -0.97 -3.14 0.52
CA LEU A 107 -2.10 -2.55 -0.19
C LEU A 107 -3.10 -1.91 0.76
N PHE A 108 -3.43 -2.60 1.87
CA PHE A 108 -4.35 -2.07 2.87
C PHE A 108 -3.84 -0.76 3.46
N LEU A 109 -2.57 -0.70 3.84
CA LEU A 109 -1.96 0.50 4.42
C LEU A 109 -1.94 1.64 3.42
N LYS A 110 -1.49 1.37 2.19
CA LYS A 110 -1.45 2.35 1.12
C LYS A 110 -2.83 2.96 0.87
N GLU A 111 -3.86 2.12 0.70
CA GLU A 111 -5.25 2.57 0.52
C GLU A 111 -5.75 3.42 1.70
N ARG A 112 -5.46 3.02 2.94
CA ARG A 112 -5.91 3.75 4.13
C ARG A 112 -5.22 5.09 4.32
N LEU A 113 -3.97 5.21 3.88
CA LEU A 113 -3.20 6.44 3.97
C LEU A 113 -3.45 7.39 2.78
N GLU A 114 -3.90 6.88 1.63
CA GLU A 114 -4.27 7.70 0.48
C GLU A 114 -5.71 8.20 0.53
N LEU A 115 -6.58 7.57 1.34
CA LEU A 115 -7.95 8.03 1.51
C LEU A 115 -7.99 9.41 2.17
N PRO A 116 -8.49 10.46 1.47
CA PRO A 116 -8.65 11.76 2.08
C PRO A 116 -9.65 11.64 3.23
N ALA A 117 -9.34 12.24 4.37
CA ALA A 117 -10.25 12.33 5.50
C ALA A 117 -11.53 13.06 5.06
N MET A 118 -12.59 12.31 4.76
CA MET A 118 -13.92 12.88 4.51
C MET A 118 -14.35 13.67 5.76
N PRO A 119 -14.88 14.90 5.62
CA PRO A 119 -15.53 15.56 6.74
C PRO A 119 -16.70 14.68 7.21
N PRO A 120 -16.94 14.57 8.53
CA PRO A 120 -17.97 13.67 9.04
C PRO A 120 -19.32 14.06 8.44
N PRO A 121 -20.13 13.10 7.96
CA PRO A 121 -21.51 13.40 7.57
C PRO A 121 -22.26 13.86 8.81
N SER A 122 -22.81 15.06 8.75
CA SER A 122 -23.74 15.61 9.74
C SER A 122 -25.02 14.76 9.74
N GLY A 123 -24.97 13.63 10.43
CA GLY A 123 -26.08 12.70 10.62
C GLY A 123 -26.31 12.48 12.10
N ILE A 124 -27.24 13.26 12.65
CA ILE A 124 -27.89 12.98 13.94
C ILE A 124 -28.39 11.53 13.89
N LEU A 125 -27.97 10.67 14.82
CA LEU A 125 -28.80 9.60 15.37
C LEU A 125 -28.21 9.06 16.68
N HIS A 126 -29.11 8.96 17.65
CA HIS A 126 -29.04 8.47 19.01
C HIS A 126 -27.98 7.40 19.34
N GLY A 127 -27.26 7.63 20.45
CA GLY A 127 -27.11 6.62 21.49
C GLY A 127 -26.08 5.50 21.29
N THR A 128 -24.80 5.82 21.09
CA THR A 128 -23.68 4.99 21.61
C THR A 128 -22.43 5.87 21.76
N MET A 129 -22.15 6.35 22.97
CA MET A 129 -21.10 7.35 23.26
C MET A 129 -19.64 6.84 23.19
N ILE A 130 -19.32 5.86 22.33
CA ILE A 130 -17.93 5.38 22.13
C ILE A 130 -17.50 5.48 20.65
N GLY A 131 -18.41 5.77 19.72
CA GLY A 131 -18.10 5.73 18.27
C GLY A 131 -17.63 7.02 17.60
N GLN A 132 -17.80 8.21 18.23
CA GLN A 132 -17.78 9.48 17.49
C GLN A 132 -16.57 10.40 17.71
N ALA A 133 -15.74 10.20 18.74
CA ALA A 133 -14.59 11.09 19.04
C ALA A 133 -13.33 10.86 18.15
N PHE A 134 -13.51 10.20 17.02
CA PHE A 134 -12.49 9.27 16.54
C PHE A 134 -12.34 9.43 15.01
N SER A 135 -13.32 10.05 14.33
CA SER A 135 -13.37 10.23 12.88
C SER A 135 -12.37 11.24 12.30
N SER A 136 -11.63 12.00 13.12
CA SER A 136 -10.65 12.98 12.62
C SER A 136 -9.17 12.67 12.97
N LEU A 137 -8.89 11.58 13.70
CA LEU A 137 -7.55 11.19 14.17
C LEU A 137 -7.07 9.81 13.66
N LYS A 138 -7.86 9.15 12.82
CA LYS A 138 -7.84 7.69 12.74
C LYS A 138 -6.96 6.98 11.70
N PRO A 139 -6.58 7.52 10.53
CA PRO A 139 -5.98 6.69 9.48
C PRO A 139 -4.66 6.05 9.91
N PHE A 140 -3.70 6.86 10.37
CA PHE A 140 -2.36 6.38 10.68
C PHE A 140 -2.30 5.57 11.99
N VAL A 141 -3.02 6.01 13.04
CA VAL A 141 -3.18 5.26 14.30
C VAL A 141 -3.83 3.89 14.06
N CYS A 142 -4.87 3.84 13.22
CA CYS A 142 -5.52 2.59 12.82
C CYS A 142 -4.57 1.72 11.99
N CYS A 143 -3.79 2.29 11.07
CA CYS A 143 -2.78 1.58 10.29
C CYS A 143 -1.65 1.00 11.16
N SER A 144 -1.17 1.78 12.13
CA SER A 144 -0.17 1.33 13.10
C SER A 144 -0.70 0.20 13.96
N ARG A 145 -1.94 0.32 14.48
CA ARG A 145 -2.58 -0.77 15.23
C ARG A 145 -2.77 -2.02 14.37
N PHE A 146 -3.26 -1.85 13.14
CA PHE A 146 -3.45 -2.93 12.18
C PHE A 146 -2.14 -3.67 11.91
N LEU A 147 -1.06 -2.96 11.57
CA LEU A 147 0.26 -3.58 11.36
C LEU A 147 0.82 -4.29 12.59
N ASN A 148 0.40 -3.87 13.78
CA ASN A 148 0.79 -4.53 15.01
C ASN A 148 -0.02 -5.81 15.24
N ASP A 149 -1.30 -5.84 14.87
CA ASP A 149 -2.08 -7.08 14.78
C ASP A 149 -1.53 -8.03 13.68
N GLU A 150 -0.90 -7.49 12.62
CA GLU A 150 -0.19 -8.30 11.61
C GLU A 150 1.06 -8.99 12.19
N LYS A 151 1.78 -8.37 13.13
CA LYS A 151 2.96 -9.00 13.78
C LYS A 151 2.57 -10.29 14.48
N ASP A 152 1.45 -10.31 15.18
CA ASP A 152 0.93 -11.51 15.85
C ASP A 152 0.62 -12.62 14.84
N GLN A 153 0.15 -12.24 13.65
CA GLN A 153 -0.17 -13.18 12.59
C GLN A 153 1.09 -13.70 11.89
N PHE A 154 2.12 -12.88 11.68
CA PHE A 154 3.42 -13.36 11.21
C PHE A 154 4.05 -14.35 12.19
N ILE A 155 3.95 -14.07 13.50
CA ILE A 155 4.40 -14.97 14.55
C ILE A 155 3.59 -16.27 14.52
N ALA A 156 2.27 -16.20 14.41
CA ALA A 156 1.40 -17.37 14.26
C ALA A 156 1.72 -18.20 13.00
N CYS A 157 2.19 -17.56 11.93
CA CYS A 157 2.67 -18.22 10.71
C CYS A 157 4.07 -18.85 10.85
N GLY A 158 4.70 -18.76 12.03
CA GLY A 158 5.98 -19.40 12.36
C GLY A 158 7.20 -18.50 12.17
N LYS A 159 7.03 -17.18 11.96
CA LYS A 159 8.16 -16.24 11.96
C LYS A 159 8.61 -15.94 13.39
N SER A 160 9.90 -15.71 13.61
CA SER A 160 10.37 -15.19 14.90
C SER A 160 9.86 -13.77 15.15
N ARG A 161 9.87 -13.32 16.40
CA ARG A 161 9.47 -11.94 16.75
C ARG A 161 10.29 -10.89 16.00
N ASP A 162 11.60 -11.12 15.91
CA ASP A 162 12.52 -10.20 15.22
C ASP A 162 12.27 -10.20 13.70
N ALA A 163 12.00 -11.37 13.10
CA ALA A 163 11.65 -11.48 11.69
C ALA A 163 10.31 -10.79 11.39
N ALA A 164 9.30 -10.95 12.25
CA ALA A 164 8.02 -10.26 12.11
C ALA A 164 8.18 -8.73 12.25
N HIS A 165 9.03 -8.27 13.16
CA HIS A 165 9.32 -6.85 13.34
C HIS A 165 10.05 -6.25 12.12
N GLU A 166 11.03 -6.96 11.56
CA GLU A 166 11.73 -6.52 10.35
C GLU A 166 10.79 -6.51 9.12
N LEU A 167 9.93 -7.52 8.96
CA LEU A 167 8.94 -7.55 7.88
C LEU A 167 7.98 -6.35 7.95
N VAL A 168 7.45 -6.04 9.13
CA VAL A 168 6.58 -4.87 9.29
C VAL A 168 7.34 -3.57 9.01
N SER A 169 8.62 -3.50 9.39
CA SER A 169 9.46 -2.35 9.06
C SER A 169 9.63 -2.19 7.56
N GLN A 170 9.89 -3.28 6.83
CA GLN A 170 9.98 -3.25 5.38
C GLN A 170 8.66 -2.81 4.74
N ILE A 171 7.51 -3.32 5.21
CA ILE A 171 6.20 -2.92 4.71
C ILE A 171 5.99 -1.42 4.89
N TRP A 172 6.32 -0.88 6.07
CA TRP A 172 6.25 0.55 6.34
C TRP A 172 7.12 1.38 5.39
N LEU A 173 8.39 0.99 5.22
CA LEU A 173 9.32 1.70 4.33
C LEU A 173 8.80 1.70 2.89
N ALA A 174 8.39 0.53 2.39
CA ALA A 174 7.78 0.40 1.07
C ALA A 174 6.55 1.31 0.91
N VAL A 175 5.66 1.37 1.90
CA VAL A 175 4.48 2.25 1.84
C VAL A 175 4.92 3.71 1.79
N LEU A 176 5.80 4.15 2.69
CA LEU A 176 6.28 5.54 2.77
C LEU A 176 6.99 6.00 1.48
N ASP A 177 7.74 5.12 0.84
CA ASP A 177 8.42 5.39 -0.43
C ASP A 177 7.45 5.52 -1.61
N ASN A 178 6.25 4.96 -1.49
CA ASN A 178 5.24 4.91 -2.55
C ASN A 178 4.01 5.78 -2.27
N LEU A 179 4.02 6.63 -1.23
CA LEU A 179 3.01 7.65 -0.99
C LEU A 179 3.22 8.84 -1.94
N ASP A 180 2.12 9.37 -2.46
CA ASP A 180 2.13 10.57 -3.30
C ASP A 180 2.69 11.79 -2.54
N GLU A 181 3.49 12.62 -3.22
CA GLU A 181 4.04 13.86 -2.68
C GLU A 181 3.02 14.99 -2.77
N ASN A 182 2.08 15.02 -1.82
CA ASN A 182 1.04 16.03 -1.73
C ASN A 182 0.85 16.56 -0.31
N GLU A 183 0.07 17.63 -0.15
CA GLU A 183 -0.20 18.26 1.15
C GLU A 183 -0.84 17.28 2.15
N HIS A 184 -1.66 16.35 1.68
CA HIS A 184 -2.27 15.33 2.53
C HIS A 184 -1.21 14.41 3.15
N THR A 185 -0.25 13.93 2.37
CA THR A 185 0.88 13.13 2.85
C THR A 185 1.72 13.90 3.87
N PHE A 186 2.00 15.18 3.62
CA PHE A 186 2.69 16.04 4.60
C PHE A 186 1.95 16.09 5.94
N LEU A 187 0.65 16.39 5.91
CA LEU A 187 -0.17 16.48 7.13
C LEU A 187 -0.23 15.16 7.89
N LEU A 188 -0.31 14.02 7.18
CA LEU A 188 -0.27 12.69 7.77
C LEU A 188 1.06 12.41 8.48
N LEU A 189 2.19 12.67 7.83
CA LEU A 189 3.52 12.42 8.38
C LEU A 189 3.84 13.37 9.55
N LYS A 190 3.46 14.64 9.44
CA LYS A 190 3.62 15.61 10.53
C LYS A 190 2.83 15.16 11.76
N ARG A 191 1.57 14.76 11.57
CA ARG A 191 0.73 14.29 12.67
C ARG A 191 1.29 13.03 13.32
N LEU A 192 1.80 12.10 12.51
CA LEU A 192 2.48 10.91 13.00
C LEU A 192 3.60 11.26 13.98
N VAL A 193 4.48 12.18 13.61
CA VAL A 193 5.60 12.57 14.48
C VAL A 193 5.11 13.18 15.79
N LEU A 194 4.10 14.05 15.73
CA LEU A 194 3.59 14.77 16.90
C LEU A 194 2.77 13.88 17.86
N GLU A 195 2.11 12.84 17.35
CA GLU A 195 1.15 12.04 18.14
C GLU A 195 1.66 10.63 18.48
N ALA A 196 2.72 10.13 17.84
CA ALA A 196 3.10 8.72 17.96
C ALA A 196 3.97 8.35 19.15
N ASP A 197 4.32 9.28 20.04
CA ASP A 197 5.19 8.99 21.19
C ASP A 197 4.56 8.00 22.19
N VAL A 198 3.30 7.59 21.96
CA VAL A 198 2.54 6.61 22.74
C VAL A 198 2.62 5.17 22.16
N PHE A 199 3.23 4.95 20.99
CA PHE A 199 3.00 3.71 20.25
C PHE A 199 3.87 2.51 20.63
N LEU A 200 3.28 1.72 21.53
CA LEU A 200 3.35 0.26 21.69
C LEU A 200 4.73 -0.36 22.02
N PRO A 201 4.80 -1.24 23.03
CA PRO A 201 6.04 -1.88 23.46
C PRO A 201 6.60 -2.79 22.36
N TYR A 202 7.91 -3.06 22.40
CA TYR A 202 8.52 -4.06 21.52
C TYR A 202 7.76 -5.41 21.61
N PRO A 203 7.46 -6.09 20.48
CA PRO A 203 7.88 -5.81 19.10
C PRO A 203 6.96 -4.89 18.30
N TYR A 204 5.95 -4.28 18.93
CA TYR A 204 4.91 -3.47 18.28
C TYR A 204 5.30 -2.01 18.05
N SER A 205 6.47 -1.61 18.53
CA SER A 205 7.06 -0.31 18.22
C SER A 205 7.32 -0.15 16.71
N ILE A 206 7.30 1.08 16.24
CA ILE A 206 7.82 1.44 14.92
C ILE A 206 9.35 1.40 15.00
N SER A 207 10.00 0.76 14.02
CA SER A 207 11.45 0.65 14.03
C SER A 207 12.13 2.00 13.78
N ILE A 208 13.36 2.11 14.28
CA ILE A 208 14.18 3.32 14.12
C ILE A 208 14.40 3.69 12.65
N LYS A 209 14.49 2.68 11.76
CA LYS A 209 14.63 2.85 10.30
C LYS A 209 13.39 3.52 9.69
N VAL A 210 12.19 3.11 10.11
CA VAL A 210 10.94 3.71 9.63
C VAL A 210 10.82 5.14 10.12
N TRP A 211 11.14 5.39 11.40
CA TRP A 211 11.18 6.74 11.93
C TRP A 211 12.14 7.63 11.15
N TRP A 212 13.35 7.13 10.88
CA TRP A 212 14.34 7.86 10.08
C TRP A 212 13.76 8.28 8.74
N ARG A 213 13.11 7.36 8.03
CA ARG A 213 12.52 7.63 6.72
C ARG A 213 11.39 8.66 6.77
N VAL A 214 10.55 8.62 7.81
CA VAL A 214 9.50 9.64 8.04
C VAL A 214 10.12 11.03 8.19
N PHE A 215 11.13 11.17 9.06
CA PHE A 215 11.79 12.46 9.28
C PHE A 215 12.55 12.94 8.05
N GLU A 216 13.19 12.03 7.32
CA GLU A 216 13.84 12.34 6.06
C GLU A 216 12.84 12.95 5.09
N LYS A 217 11.74 12.27 4.76
CA LYS A 217 10.70 12.81 3.87
C LYS A 217 10.16 14.16 4.34
N LEU A 218 9.93 14.34 5.64
CA LEU A 218 9.46 15.62 6.18
C LEU A 218 10.48 16.74 5.93
N PHE A 219 11.76 16.52 6.23
CA PHE A 219 12.78 17.56 6.17
C PHE A 219 13.43 17.75 4.80
N THR A 220 13.29 16.79 3.88
CA THR A 220 13.77 16.90 2.50
C THR A 220 12.64 17.22 1.53
N ASP A 221 11.59 16.41 1.49
CA ASP A 221 10.58 16.45 0.45
C ASP A 221 9.50 17.50 0.77
N PHE A 222 9.18 17.68 2.05
CA PHE A 222 8.11 18.58 2.51
C PHE A 222 8.59 19.78 3.34
N ARG A 223 9.87 20.14 3.23
CA ARG A 223 10.45 21.24 4.02
C ARG A 223 9.65 22.53 3.89
N ASP A 224 9.30 22.89 2.66
CA ASP A 224 8.64 24.15 2.34
C ASP A 224 7.17 24.18 2.80
N CYS A 225 6.61 23.03 3.20
CA CYS A 225 5.26 22.92 3.74
C CYS A 225 5.18 23.29 5.23
N PHE A 226 6.31 23.38 5.94
CA PHE A 226 6.32 23.72 7.36
C PHE A 226 5.98 25.19 7.62
N LYS A 227 5.13 25.41 8.63
CA LYS A 227 5.03 26.73 9.27
C LYS A 227 6.20 26.87 10.26
N HIS A 228 6.67 28.09 10.47
CA HIS A 228 7.89 28.36 11.26
C HIS A 228 7.93 27.68 12.64
N GLY A 229 6.82 27.60 13.38
CA GLY A 229 6.77 26.92 14.68
C GLY A 229 6.80 25.40 14.58
N ASP A 230 6.06 24.84 13.61
CA ASP A 230 5.92 23.40 13.42
C ASP A 230 7.25 22.70 13.09
N TYR A 231 8.13 23.39 12.35
CA TYR A 231 9.44 22.86 11.98
C TYR A 231 10.30 22.57 13.20
N PHE A 232 10.37 23.50 14.15
CA PHE A 232 11.20 23.35 15.35
C PHE A 232 10.66 22.29 16.30
N ASP A 233 9.33 22.14 16.40
CA ASP A 233 8.70 21.08 17.20
C ASP A 233 9.09 19.69 16.67
N VAL A 234 8.91 19.48 15.37
CA VAL A 234 9.29 18.21 14.70
C VAL A 234 10.80 17.97 14.80
N LEU A 235 11.62 19.02 14.64
CA LEU A 235 13.08 18.91 14.75
C LEU A 235 13.53 18.57 16.18
N SER A 236 12.87 19.09 17.20
CA SER A 236 13.13 18.75 18.60
C SER A 236 12.88 17.26 18.85
N ILE A 237 11.77 16.73 18.34
CA ILE A 237 11.44 15.30 18.43
C ILE A 237 12.49 14.47 17.69
N ALA A 238 12.92 14.89 16.51
CA ALA A 238 13.98 14.22 15.75
C ALA A 238 15.29 14.15 16.55
N LYS A 239 15.72 15.25 17.16
CA LYS A 239 16.94 15.31 18.01
C LYS A 239 16.88 14.44 19.25
N ASN A 240 15.68 14.25 19.81
CA ASN A 240 15.48 13.36 20.95
C ASN A 240 15.57 11.89 20.54
N LYS A 241 15.14 11.55 19.31
CA LYS A 241 15.16 10.17 18.80
C LYS A 241 16.48 9.79 18.12
N PHE A 242 17.16 10.75 17.49
CA PHE A 242 18.37 10.53 16.70
C PHE A 242 19.48 11.46 17.16
N GLN A 243 20.61 10.89 17.54
CA GLN A 243 21.86 11.64 17.68
C GLN A 243 23.02 10.86 17.08
N PRO A 244 23.76 11.43 16.10
CA PRO A 244 23.58 12.77 15.51
C PRO A 244 22.42 12.84 14.49
N ILE A 245 21.89 14.04 14.25
CA ILE A 245 20.96 14.31 13.14
C ILE A 245 21.74 14.73 11.88
N PRO A 246 21.26 14.39 10.66
CA PRO A 246 21.87 14.84 9.41
C PRO A 246 21.85 16.37 9.24
N SER A 247 22.95 16.94 8.73
CA SER A 247 23.01 18.36 8.36
C SER A 247 21.97 18.73 7.30
N VAL A 248 21.67 17.78 6.40
CA VAL A 248 20.67 17.94 5.35
C VAL A 248 19.30 18.29 5.94
N TRP A 249 18.93 17.75 7.11
CA TRP A 249 17.64 18.05 7.75
C TRP A 249 17.55 19.47 8.30
N LEU A 250 18.70 20.08 8.59
CA LEU A 250 18.81 21.46 9.09
C LEU A 250 18.81 22.50 7.96
N GLY A 251 18.89 22.05 6.70
CA GLY A 251 18.89 22.91 5.52
C GLY A 251 20.21 23.59 5.20
N TYR A 252 21.32 23.01 5.66
CA TYR A 252 22.66 23.33 5.20
C TYR A 252 23.03 22.55 3.94
#